data_AF-A0A532TMV8-F1
#
_entry.id   AF-A0A532TMV8-F1
#
_cell.length_a   1.000
_cell.length_b   1.000
_cell.length_c   1.000
_cell.angle_alpha   90.00
_cell.angle_beta   90.00
_cell.angle_gamma   90.00
#
_symmetry.space_group_name_H-M   'P 1'
#
loop_
_entity.id
_entity.type
_entity.pdbx_description
1 polymer ?
#
loop_
_entity_poly.entity_id
_entity_poly.type
_entity_poly.pdbx_seq_one_letter_code
_entity_poly.pdbx_strand_id
1 'polypeptide(L)'
;MTVEEKIKNALRIKRKLKVKGTKTFKELEVLFDPETYHSVIKRDIAEEFTSILYYDEPKSIPILNKKVNAIGICGLIIKMQDCEIDDSFRVAENIEYEIIIGSSTLLK
;
A
#
# COMPACT_ATOMS: atom_id res chain seq x y z
N MET A 1 14.70 -20.74 2.08
CA MET A 1 14.70 -19.46 1.36
C MET A 1 15.79 -19.48 0.31
N THR A 2 15.43 -19.36 -0.97
CA THR A 2 16.35 -19.44 -2.12
C THR A 2 17.16 -18.15 -2.28
N VAL A 3 18.22 -18.18 -3.11
CA VAL A 3 19.03 -16.98 -3.43
C VAL A 3 18.17 -15.91 -4.11
N GLU A 4 17.24 -16.32 -4.98
CA GLU A 4 16.29 -15.42 -5.63
C GLU A 4 15.36 -14.73 -4.62
N GLU A 5 14.82 -15.47 -3.65
CA GLU A 5 13.99 -14.89 -2.58
C GLU A 5 14.77 -13.88 -1.73
N LYS A 6 16.06 -14.11 -1.49
CA LYS A 6 16.93 -13.17 -0.77
C LYS A 6 17.16 -11.88 -1.56
N ILE A 7 17.39 -11.97 -2.88
CA ILE A 7 17.58 -10.80 -3.75
C ILE A 7 16.27 -10.00 -3.86
N LYS A 8 15.13 -10.67 -4.05
CA LYS A 8 13.82 -10.02 -4.08
C LYS A 8 13.51 -9.28 -2.78
N ASN A 9 13.80 -9.90 -1.64
CA ASN A 9 13.64 -9.25 -0.34
C ASN A 9 14.61 -8.06 -0.14
N ALA A 10 15.80 -8.09 -0.73
CA ALA A 10 16.76 -6.99 -0.66
C ALA A 10 16.32 -5.75 -1.47
N LEU A 11 15.47 -5.92 -2.50
CA LEU A 11 14.92 -4.81 -3.29
C LEU A 11 13.75 -4.10 -2.59
N ARG A 12 13.20 -4.68 -1.52
CA ARG A 12 12.10 -4.09 -0.76
C ARG A 12 12.65 -3.13 0.28
N ILE A 13 12.19 -1.88 0.22
CA ILE A 13 12.67 -0.82 1.10
C ILE A 13 11.55 -0.46 2.08
N LYS A 14 11.87 -0.41 3.37
CA LYS A 14 10.97 0.12 4.41
C LYS A 14 11.36 1.53 4.78
N ARG A 15 10.37 2.44 4.80
CA ARG A 15 10.54 3.83 5.26
C ARG A 15 9.30 4.28 5.99
N LYS A 16 9.49 5.24 6.88
CA LYS A 16 8.38 5.99 7.45
C LYS A 16 8.08 7.20 6.57
N LEU A 17 6.84 7.32 6.11
CA LEU A 17 6.40 8.43 5.26
C LEU A 17 5.23 9.16 5.88
N LYS A 18 5.14 10.45 5.57
CA LYS A 18 4.01 11.30 5.94
C LYS A 18 2.86 11.01 4.98
N VAL A 19 1.79 10.45 5.51
CA VAL A 19 0.59 10.07 4.75
C VAL A 19 -0.56 10.96 5.19
N LYS A 20 -1.31 11.46 4.22
CA LYS A 20 -2.49 12.31 4.42
C LYS A 20 -3.70 11.64 3.79
N GLY A 21 -4.73 11.43 4.60
CA GLY A 21 -6.08 11.10 4.13
C GLY A 21 -7.00 12.31 4.25
N THR A 22 -8.29 12.11 3.98
CA THR A 22 -9.30 13.16 4.11
C THR A 22 -9.62 13.49 5.58
N LYS A 23 -9.42 12.53 6.50
CA LYS A 23 -9.73 12.66 7.93
C LYS A 23 -8.52 13.03 8.79
N THR A 24 -7.34 12.49 8.47
CA THR A 24 -6.15 12.66 9.32
C THR A 24 -4.85 12.66 8.52
N PHE A 25 -3.76 12.94 9.25
CA PHE A 25 -2.39 12.96 8.77
C PHE A 25 -1.48 12.33 9.81
N LYS A 26 -0.71 11.29 9.43
CA LYS A 26 0.29 10.67 10.31
C LYS A 26 1.47 10.12 9.53
N GLU A 27 2.50 9.76 10.26
CA GLU A 27 3.64 9.02 9.74
C GLU A 27 3.36 7.51 9.85
N LEU A 28 3.48 6.78 8.74
CA LEU A 28 3.23 5.34 8.65
C LEU A 28 4.46 4.61 8.10
N GLU A 29 4.66 3.36 8.50
CA GLU A 29 5.62 2.46 7.86
C GLU A 29 5.09 2.03 6.50
N VAL A 30 5.89 2.32 5.48
CA VAL A 30 5.60 2.03 4.08
C VAL A 30 6.64 1.04 3.56
N LEU A 31 6.14 -0.03 2.94
CA LEU A 31 6.95 -0.96 2.17
C LEU A 31 6.89 -0.56 0.69
N PHE A 32 8.04 -0.25 0.10
CA PHE A 32 8.17 -0.14 -1.35
C PHE A 32 8.43 -1.53 -1.94
N ASP A 33 7.51 -2.01 -2.78
CA ASP A 33 7.59 -3.34 -3.40
C ASP A 33 7.29 -3.26 -4.91
N PRO A 34 8.32 -3.17 -5.77
CA PRO A 34 8.11 -3.01 -7.21
C PRO A 34 7.48 -4.24 -7.88
N GLU A 35 7.52 -5.42 -7.24
CA GLU A 35 6.85 -6.63 -7.76
C GLU A 35 5.33 -6.62 -7.53
N THR A 36 4.86 -5.83 -6.58
CA THR A 36 3.43 -5.60 -6.37
C THR A 36 2.97 -4.54 -7.36
N TYR A 37 1.95 -4.84 -8.17
CA TYR A 37 1.45 -3.86 -9.15
C TYR A 37 0.69 -2.72 -8.47
N HIS A 38 -0.33 -3.05 -7.68
CA HIS A 38 -1.19 -2.07 -7.01
C HIS A 38 -0.66 -1.69 -5.63
N SER A 39 -0.68 -0.41 -5.30
CA SER A 39 -0.50 0.02 -3.91
C SER A 39 -1.67 -0.41 -3.04
N VAL A 40 -1.37 -0.82 -1.81
CA VAL A 40 -2.35 -1.38 -0.86
C VAL A 40 -2.17 -0.75 0.51
N ILE A 41 -3.28 -0.50 1.20
CA ILE A 41 -3.33 -0.06 2.59
C ILE A 41 -4.15 -1.04 3.42
N LYS A 42 -3.75 -1.21 4.68
CA LYS A 42 -4.45 -2.06 5.63
C LYS A 42 -5.79 -1.43 6.02
N ARG A 43 -6.85 -2.23 6.15
CA ARG A 43 -8.23 -1.76 6.37
C ARG A 43 -8.38 -0.79 7.54
N ASP A 44 -7.87 -1.18 8.71
CA ASP A 44 -7.93 -0.38 9.94
C ASP A 44 -7.30 1.00 9.76
N ILE A 45 -6.14 1.06 9.10
CA ILE A 45 -5.48 2.32 8.76
C ILE A 45 -6.29 3.12 7.73
N ALA A 46 -6.84 2.48 6.71
CA ALA A 46 -7.65 3.17 5.70
C ALA A 46 -8.92 3.80 6.29
N GLU A 47 -9.62 3.09 7.18
CA GLU A 47 -10.82 3.58 7.88
C GLU A 47 -10.52 4.80 8.75
N GLU A 48 -9.34 4.82 9.39
CA GLU A 48 -8.87 5.97 10.16
C GLU A 48 -8.57 7.18 9.26
N PHE A 49 -7.98 6.96 8.09
CA PHE A 49 -7.46 8.05 7.25
C PHE A 49 -8.51 8.67 6.34
N THR A 50 -9.44 7.88 5.81
CA THR A 50 -10.34 8.34 4.76
C THR A 50 -11.59 7.48 4.65
N SER A 51 -12.45 7.77 3.69
CA SER A 51 -13.59 6.91 3.35
C SER A 51 -13.13 5.81 2.39
N ILE A 52 -13.66 4.61 2.60
CA ILE A 52 -13.42 3.46 1.72
C ILE A 52 -14.60 3.33 0.77
N LEU A 53 -14.31 3.26 -0.52
CA LEU A 53 -15.26 2.80 -1.51
C LEU A 53 -15.16 1.27 -1.59
N TYR A 54 -16.08 0.59 -0.92
CA TYR A 54 -16.14 -0.87 -0.89
C TYR A 54 -16.54 -1.42 -2.27
N TYR A 55 -15.99 -2.57 -2.63
CA TYR A 55 -16.49 -3.37 -3.75
C TYR A 55 -17.74 -4.12 -3.33
N ASP A 56 -18.57 -4.49 -4.31
CA ASP A 56 -19.68 -5.43 -4.09
C ASP A 56 -19.17 -6.79 -3.60
N GLU A 57 -18.02 -7.23 -4.11
CA GLU A 57 -17.33 -8.47 -3.71
C GLU A 57 -15.82 -8.25 -3.56
N PRO A 58 -15.15 -8.91 -2.59
CA PRO A 58 -13.70 -8.83 -2.45
C PRO A 58 -12.95 -9.32 -3.69
N LYS A 59 -11.89 -8.60 -4.07
CA LYS A 59 -11.05 -8.91 -5.23
C LYS A 59 -9.72 -9.51 -4.77
N SER A 60 -9.43 -10.73 -5.22
CA SER A 60 -8.13 -11.37 -4.98
C SER A 60 -7.03 -10.69 -5.79
N ILE A 61 -6.06 -10.07 -5.11
CA ILE A 61 -4.90 -9.41 -5.71
C ILE A 61 -3.58 -10.06 -5.27
N PRO A 62 -2.56 -10.12 -6.16
CA PRO A 62 -1.24 -10.62 -5.79
C PRO A 62 -0.47 -9.55 -4.99
N ILE A 63 0.07 -9.94 -3.83
CA ILE A 63 0.88 -9.12 -2.93
C ILE A 63 1.97 -10.01 -2.32
N LEU A 64 3.24 -9.61 -2.42
CA LEU A 64 4.37 -10.29 -1.76
C LEU A 64 4.38 -11.83 -1.93
N ASN A 65 4.16 -12.32 -3.15
CA ASN A 65 4.06 -13.75 -3.50
C ASN A 65 2.85 -14.52 -2.91
N LYS A 66 1.88 -13.83 -2.31
CA LYS A 66 0.60 -14.41 -1.87
C LYS A 66 -0.59 -13.69 -2.51
N LYS A 67 -1.78 -14.27 -2.38
CA LYS A 67 -3.04 -13.60 -2.74
C LYS A 67 -3.67 -13.03 -1.49
N VAL A 68 -4.15 -11.79 -1.58
CA VAL A 68 -4.93 -11.15 -0.52
C VAL A 68 -6.24 -10.61 -1.10
N ASN A 69 -7.28 -10.57 -0.27
CA ASN A 69 -8.57 -10.03 -0.68
C ASN A 69 -8.59 -8.53 -0.42
N ALA A 70 -8.66 -7.75 -1.49
CA ALA A 70 -8.95 -6.33 -1.44
C ALA A 70 -10.47 -6.13 -1.37
N ILE A 71 -10.93 -5.36 -0.38
CA ILE A 71 -12.36 -5.14 -0.11
C ILE A 71 -12.87 -3.81 -0.70
N GLY A 72 -11.96 -2.95 -1.16
CA GLY A 72 -12.32 -1.65 -1.72
C GLY A 72 -11.12 -0.85 -2.17
N ILE A 73 -11.35 0.45 -2.36
CA ILE A 73 -10.33 1.46 -2.64
C ILE A 73 -10.48 2.69 -1.76
N CYS A 74 -9.38 3.43 -1.60
CA CYS A 74 -9.40 4.77 -1.05
C CYS A 74 -8.36 5.66 -1.73
N GLY A 75 -8.53 6.98 -1.63
CA GLY A 75 -7.52 7.96 -2.07
C GLY A 75 -6.64 8.39 -0.90
N LEU A 76 -5.32 8.48 -1.14
CA LEU A 76 -4.34 8.94 -0.17
C LEU A 76 -3.30 9.83 -0.85
N ILE A 77 -2.80 10.79 -0.08
CA ILE A 77 -1.68 11.63 -0.47
C ILE A 77 -0.45 11.23 0.34
N ILE A 78 0.63 10.85 -0.32
CA ILE A 78 1.91 10.50 0.31
C ILE A 78 2.91 11.63 0.05
N LYS A 79 3.43 12.23 1.10
CA LYS A 79 4.46 13.27 1.02
C LYS A 79 5.85 12.66 1.24
N MET A 80 6.73 12.87 0.27
CA MET A 80 8.13 12.43 0.29
C MET A 80 9.03 13.63 -0.02
N GLN A 81 9.67 14.23 0.98
CA GLN A 81 10.58 15.41 0.84
C GLN A 81 10.09 16.45 -0.18
N ASP A 82 10.51 16.35 -1.44
CA ASP A 82 10.21 17.30 -2.53
C ASP A 82 9.10 16.82 -3.49
N CYS A 83 8.43 15.72 -3.18
CA CYS A 83 7.41 15.07 -3.99
C CYS A 83 6.13 14.82 -3.19
N GLU A 84 4.99 14.98 -3.83
CA GLU A 84 3.68 14.59 -3.32
C GLU A 84 3.02 13.66 -4.33
N ILE A 85 2.64 12.46 -3.87
CA ILE A 85 1.94 11.47 -4.68
C ILE A 85 0.49 11.42 -4.20
N ASP A 86 -0.44 11.80 -5.08
CA ASP A 86 -1.87 11.56 -4.91
C ASP A 86 -2.26 10.33 -5.73
N ASP A 87 -2.72 9.27 -5.05
CA ASP A 87 -3.06 8.02 -5.72
C ASP A 87 -4.19 7.24 -5.03
N SER A 88 -4.74 6.29 -5.79
CA SER A 88 -5.73 5.34 -5.29
C SER A 88 -5.04 4.06 -4.78
N PHE A 89 -5.37 3.67 -3.56
CA PHE A 89 -4.88 2.48 -2.89
C PHE A 89 -5.98 1.43 -2.81
N ARG A 90 -5.63 0.16 -2.98
CA ARG A 90 -6.50 -0.96 -2.65
C ARG A 90 -6.54 -1.13 -1.13
N VAL A 91 -7.70 -1.47 -0.57
CA VAL A 91 -7.83 -1.70 0.88
C VAL A 91 -7.93 -3.19 1.14
N ALA A 92 -7.10 -3.75 2.03
CA ALA A 92 -7.06 -5.18 2.34
C ALA A 92 -7.03 -5.44 3.86
N GLU A 93 -7.65 -6.55 4.31
CA GLU A 93 -7.80 -6.87 5.74
C GLU A 93 -6.60 -7.60 6.35
N ASN A 94 -5.91 -8.42 5.55
CA ASN A 94 -4.90 -9.37 6.04
C ASN A 94 -3.51 -9.12 5.42
N ILE A 95 -3.01 -7.90 5.55
CA ILE A 95 -1.64 -7.56 5.17
C ILE A 95 -0.79 -7.24 6.41
N GLU A 96 0.49 -7.61 6.33
CA GLU A 96 1.47 -7.46 7.43
C GLU A 96 1.96 -6.01 7.58
N TYR A 97 1.79 -5.20 6.54
CA TYR A 97 2.30 -3.83 6.45
C TYR A 97 1.15 -2.84 6.52
N GLU A 98 1.40 -1.65 7.07
CA GLU A 98 0.40 -0.58 7.08
C GLU A 98 0.08 -0.12 5.65
N ILE A 99 1.12 0.13 4.86
CA ILE A 99 1.03 0.48 3.44
C ILE A 99 2.10 -0.28 2.64
N ILE A 100 1.71 -0.74 1.45
CA ILE A 100 2.60 -1.24 0.41
C ILE A 100 2.44 -0.30 -0.80
N ILE A 101 3.54 0.30 -1.26
CA ILE A 101 3.58 1.06 -2.51
C ILE A 101 4.06 0.13 -3.62
N GLY A 102 3.16 -0.13 -4.57
CA GLY A 102 3.41 -0.94 -5.74
C GLY A 102 4.01 -0.14 -6.91
N SER A 103 4.37 -0.86 -7.97
CA SER A 103 4.96 -0.29 -9.19
C SER A 103 4.06 0.73 -9.88
N SER A 104 2.73 0.61 -9.82
CA SER A 104 1.82 1.60 -10.43
C SER A 104 1.97 3.00 -9.83
N THR A 105 2.33 3.08 -8.55
CA THR A 105 2.51 4.33 -7.83
C THR A 105 3.97 4.79 -7.85
N LEU A 106 4.93 3.86 -7.81
CA LEU A 106 6.37 4.15 -7.90
C LEU A 106 6.81 4.81 -9.22
N LEU A 107 6.07 4.56 -10.30
CA LEU A 107 6.41 5.05 -11.64
C LEU A 107 5.81 6.44 -11.97
N LYS A 108 5.18 7.11 -11.00
CA LYS A 108 4.68 8.48 -11.14
C LYS A 108 5.73 9.50 -10.73
#